data_AF-A0A1Z9QJC2-F1
#
_entry.id   AF-A0A1Z9QJC2-F1
#
_cell.length_a   1.000
_cell.length_b   1.000
_cell.length_c   1.000
_cell.angle_alpha   90.00
_cell.angle_beta   90.00
_cell.angle_gamma   90.00
#
_symmetry.space_group_name_H-M   'P 1'
#
loop_
_entity.id
_entity.type
_entity.pdbx_description
1 polymer ?
#
loop_
_entity_poly.entity_id
_entity_poly.type
_entity_poly.pdbx_seq_one_letter_code
_entity_poly.pdbx_strand_id
1 'polypeptide(L)'
;MGHSHNTGFNLLLPDLPAMIIRFLSFITAGPFWICKAWLLSLFAALSFSCVPTIFRDGVGWDDANPPLPPAYELKADQPLADTAELTIPEDPGARSHGAKLTPRVFSAGCLFIVKQLNLHPYLPASLGGCLFLLSGIISGYSITGDRKLALGVSLILAGLYASNACFSMNFEPKPFDGVAIGMVAVTLMLINRPILFSASAFLTCWTDERAIMSLVLIGITVFLLINMDTKVRQNRGWMLAGAILSYIISRKLLEAIWSPTDLSMLGENLLTSTAYFQLAGWSCFEGAWILLAMAVWKSWQNRSPLVSFGIVIVALGCIGSCLIVLDVSRASCFAFPLIFAALASLTPERKNEESPKSSEQTIKHSESRKRNSKVRKKAKPELSVQNHEKSNDFDANIAASQTNYLTGPVFLAALISLISTNWEIIMATVMSPCPSTLIWFIQYLAN
;
A
#
# COMPACT_ATOMS: atom_id res chain seq x y z
N MET A 1 -28.06 -42.58 -36.59
CA MET A 1 -28.54 -43.01 -35.27
C MET A 1 -27.30 -43.29 -34.43
N GLY A 2 -26.97 -42.61 -33.34
CA GLY A 2 -27.56 -41.51 -32.59
C GLY A 2 -26.55 -41.03 -31.54
N HIS A 3 -26.66 -39.76 -31.17
CA HIS A 3 -26.27 -39.08 -29.92
C HIS A 3 -24.90 -39.37 -29.28
N SER A 4 -23.96 -38.42 -29.32
CA SER A 4 -23.85 -37.20 -28.48
C SER A 4 -23.75 -37.46 -26.97
N HIS A 5 -22.52 -37.59 -26.47
CA HIS A 5 -22.17 -37.26 -25.09
C HIS A 5 -20.91 -36.41 -25.10
N ASN A 6 -21.08 -35.12 -25.38
CA ASN A 6 -20.03 -34.12 -25.14
C ASN A 6 -20.66 -32.76 -24.80
N THR A 7 -21.60 -32.77 -23.85
CA THR A 7 -22.28 -31.55 -23.37
C THR A 7 -22.67 -31.76 -21.90
N GLY A 8 -21.80 -31.32 -20.99
CA GLY A 8 -22.10 -31.28 -19.57
C GLY A 8 -21.34 -30.17 -18.85
N PHE A 9 -20.06 -29.99 -19.18
CA PHE A 9 -19.22 -28.99 -18.51
C PHE A 9 -19.22 -27.60 -19.17
N ASN A 10 -19.43 -27.52 -20.49
CA ASN A 10 -19.44 -26.25 -21.23
C ASN A 10 -20.75 -25.45 -21.15
N LEU A 11 -21.77 -25.95 -20.43
CA LEU A 11 -23.10 -25.33 -20.35
C LEU A 11 -23.40 -24.66 -18.99
N LEU A 12 -22.54 -24.83 -17.98
CA LEU A 12 -22.78 -24.32 -16.63
C LEU A 12 -22.10 -22.98 -16.31
N LEU A 13 -21.23 -22.47 -17.18
CA LEU A 13 -20.57 -21.17 -17.02
C LEU A 13 -20.47 -20.45 -18.39
N PRO A 14 -21.57 -19.92 -18.95
CA PRO A 14 -21.44 -19.03 -20.09
C PRO A 14 -20.71 -17.76 -19.62
N ASP A 15 -19.55 -17.52 -20.23
CA ASP A 15 -18.87 -16.22 -20.30
C ASP A 15 -18.25 -15.65 -19.01
N LEU A 16 -17.59 -16.49 -18.20
CA LEU A 16 -16.81 -16.06 -17.03
C LEU A 16 -15.84 -14.87 -17.35
N PRO A 17 -15.08 -14.87 -18.47
CA PRO A 17 -14.23 -13.74 -18.82
C PRO A 17 -15.03 -12.44 -19.05
N ALA A 18 -16.17 -12.52 -19.75
CA ALA A 18 -17.03 -11.37 -19.99
C ALA A 18 -17.67 -10.86 -18.70
N MET A 19 -18.05 -11.75 -17.78
CA MET A 19 -18.57 -11.42 -16.46
C MET A 19 -17.53 -10.69 -15.61
N ILE A 20 -16.27 -11.18 -15.58
CA ILE A 20 -15.16 -10.53 -14.89
C ILE A 20 -14.92 -9.13 -15.47
N ILE A 21 -14.88 -8.99 -16.81
CA ILE A 21 -14.68 -7.67 -17.45
C ILE A 21 -15.81 -6.71 -17.09
N ARG A 22 -17.07 -7.17 -17.12
CA ARG A 22 -18.23 -6.34 -16.72
C ARG A 22 -18.15 -5.93 -15.26
N PHE A 23 -17.76 -6.85 -14.37
CA PHE A 23 -17.58 -6.56 -12.95
C PHE A 23 -16.46 -5.53 -12.71
N LEU A 24 -15.30 -5.70 -13.35
CA LEU A 24 -14.20 -4.75 -13.26
C LEU A 24 -14.60 -3.36 -13.77
N SER A 25 -15.31 -3.30 -14.90
CA SER A 25 -15.85 -2.05 -15.43
C SER A 25 -16.87 -1.42 -14.47
N PHE A 26 -17.75 -2.22 -13.85
CA PHE A 26 -18.70 -1.72 -12.85
C PHE A 26 -18.00 -1.11 -11.63
N ILE A 27 -16.99 -1.78 -11.07
CA ILE A 27 -16.23 -1.27 -9.91
C ILE A 27 -15.48 0.01 -10.27
N THR A 28 -14.86 0.06 -11.44
CA THR A 28 -14.01 1.19 -11.88
C THR A 28 -14.77 2.35 -12.55
N ALA A 29 -16.06 2.18 -12.85
CA ALA A 29 -16.90 3.21 -13.44
C ALA A 29 -17.41 4.26 -12.43
N GLY A 30 -17.70 5.46 -12.94
CA GLY A 30 -18.35 6.53 -12.19
C GLY A 30 -17.43 7.33 -11.26
N PRO A 31 -17.99 8.30 -10.52
CA PRO A 31 -17.22 9.21 -9.65
C PRO A 31 -16.74 8.55 -8.35
N PHE A 32 -17.49 7.59 -7.81
CA PHE A 32 -17.18 6.90 -6.54
C PHE A 32 -16.35 5.62 -6.72
N TRP A 33 -15.66 5.48 -7.84
CA TRP A 33 -14.92 4.25 -8.16
C TRP A 33 -13.81 3.94 -7.15
N ILE A 34 -13.16 4.97 -6.57
CA ILE A 34 -12.14 4.80 -5.53
C ILE A 34 -12.75 4.11 -4.30
N CYS A 35 -13.92 4.57 -3.85
CA CYS A 35 -14.60 3.96 -2.70
C CYS A 35 -15.02 2.51 -2.99
N LYS A 36 -15.59 2.24 -4.17
CA LYS A 36 -15.98 0.88 -4.57
C LYS A 36 -14.77 -0.07 -4.63
N ALA A 37 -13.69 0.38 -5.26
CA ALA A 37 -12.44 -0.39 -5.35
C ALA A 37 -11.84 -0.62 -3.96
N TRP A 38 -11.83 0.40 -3.10
CA TRP A 38 -11.29 0.31 -1.75
C TRP A 38 -12.10 -0.65 -0.88
N LEU A 39 -13.43 -0.59 -0.92
CA LEU A 39 -14.30 -1.53 -0.21
C LEU A 39 -14.10 -2.96 -0.70
N LEU A 40 -13.91 -3.17 -2.01
CA LEU A 40 -13.62 -4.49 -2.57
C LEU A 40 -12.25 -5.02 -2.09
N SER A 41 -11.21 -4.18 -2.11
CA SER A 41 -9.89 -4.57 -1.60
C SER A 41 -9.91 -4.85 -0.10
N LEU A 42 -10.65 -4.05 0.67
CA LEU A 42 -10.85 -4.30 2.08
C LEU A 42 -11.55 -5.64 2.28
N PHE A 43 -12.68 -5.87 1.61
CA PHE A 43 -13.38 -7.15 1.67
C PHE A 43 -12.46 -8.33 1.31
N ALA A 44 -11.63 -8.19 0.27
CA ALA A 44 -10.67 -9.21 -0.11
C ALA A 44 -9.62 -9.46 1.00
N ALA A 45 -9.02 -8.40 1.56
CA ALA A 45 -8.05 -8.52 2.65
C ALA A 45 -8.66 -9.20 3.89
N LEU A 46 -9.87 -8.79 4.30
CA LEU A 46 -10.55 -9.37 5.46
C LEU A 46 -11.06 -10.80 5.21
N SER A 47 -11.34 -11.15 3.95
CA SER A 47 -11.85 -12.48 3.60
C SER A 47 -10.73 -13.48 3.35
N PHE A 48 -9.55 -13.05 2.90
CA PHE A 48 -8.51 -13.95 2.41
C PHE A 48 -7.16 -13.80 3.11
N SER A 49 -6.95 -12.75 3.88
CA SER A 49 -5.62 -12.42 4.39
C SER A 49 -5.56 -12.27 5.91
N CYS A 50 -6.70 -12.13 6.60
CA CYS A 50 -6.73 -11.94 8.05
C CYS A 50 -8.14 -12.02 8.64
N VAL A 51 -8.24 -12.40 9.92
CA VAL A 51 -9.38 -12.04 10.78
C VAL A 51 -8.98 -10.78 11.52
N PRO A 52 -9.64 -9.63 11.31
CA PRO A 52 -9.29 -8.42 12.03
C PRO A 52 -9.47 -8.62 13.52
N THR A 53 -8.40 -8.37 14.27
CA THR A 53 -8.39 -8.66 15.70
C THR A 53 -9.45 -7.85 16.46
N ILE A 54 -9.74 -6.63 15.98
CA ILE A 54 -10.80 -5.75 16.50
C ILE A 54 -12.19 -6.38 16.36
N PHE A 55 -12.44 -7.19 15.32
CA PHE A 55 -13.72 -7.89 15.16
C PHE A 55 -13.80 -9.14 16.03
N ARG A 56 -12.67 -9.77 16.34
CA ARG A 56 -12.60 -10.94 17.22
C ARG A 56 -12.75 -10.55 18.70
N ASP A 57 -12.01 -9.52 19.13
CA ASP A 57 -11.83 -9.17 20.55
C ASP A 57 -12.72 -8.00 20.98
N GLY A 58 -13.38 -7.33 20.04
CA GLY A 58 -14.25 -6.18 20.27
C GLY A 58 -13.57 -4.83 20.04
N VAL A 59 -14.38 -3.76 20.07
CA VAL A 59 -13.93 -2.39 19.74
C VAL A 59 -13.42 -1.62 20.96
N GLY A 60 -13.75 -2.07 22.17
CA GLY A 60 -13.30 -1.43 23.41
C GLY A 60 -11.85 -1.78 23.75
N TRP A 61 -11.20 -0.93 24.53
CA TRP A 61 -9.97 -1.29 25.21
C TRP A 61 -10.31 -2.19 26.40
N ASP A 62 -9.77 -3.41 26.41
CA ASP A 62 -9.85 -4.32 27.55
C ASP A 62 -8.42 -4.73 27.91
N ASP A 63 -7.95 -4.29 29.08
CA ASP A 63 -6.61 -4.63 29.59
C ASP A 63 -6.44 -6.15 29.75
N ALA A 64 -7.53 -6.91 29.86
CA ALA A 64 -7.49 -8.37 29.93
C ALA A 64 -7.48 -9.05 28.56
N ASN A 65 -7.81 -8.35 27.45
CA ASN A 65 -7.96 -9.01 26.16
C ASN A 65 -7.82 -8.09 24.93
N PRO A 66 -6.79 -8.26 24.08
CA PRO A 66 -5.60 -9.08 24.27
C PRO A 66 -4.55 -8.35 25.13
N PRO A 67 -3.89 -9.04 26.09
CA PRO A 67 -2.85 -8.41 26.90
C PRO A 67 -1.69 -7.97 26.01
N LEU A 68 -1.37 -6.68 26.05
CA LEU A 68 -0.23 -6.13 25.32
C LEU A 68 1.07 -6.57 25.99
N PRO A 69 2.17 -6.76 25.24
CA PRO A 69 3.46 -6.99 25.89
C PRO A 69 3.85 -5.77 26.75
N PRO A 70 4.55 -5.95 27.89
CA PRO A 70 4.81 -4.88 28.86
C PRO A 70 5.41 -3.59 28.28
N ALA A 71 6.28 -3.71 27.28
CA ALA A 71 6.87 -2.55 26.61
C ALA A 71 5.85 -1.75 25.78
N TYR A 72 4.84 -2.40 25.21
CA TYR A 72 3.74 -1.73 24.50
C TYR A 72 2.76 -1.09 25.48
N GLU A 73 2.47 -1.73 26.61
CA GLU A 73 1.66 -1.14 27.69
C GLU A 73 2.31 0.14 28.21
N LEU A 74 3.61 0.09 28.53
CA LEU A 74 4.36 1.28 28.96
C LEU A 74 4.28 2.40 27.92
N LYS A 75 4.43 2.08 26.62
CA LYS A 75 4.30 3.06 25.54
C LYS A 75 2.87 3.57 25.34
N ALA A 76 1.86 2.77 25.67
CA ALA A 76 0.46 3.17 25.64
C ALA A 76 0.14 4.19 26.73
N ASP A 77 0.82 4.13 27.88
CA ASP A 77 0.68 5.11 28.96
C ASP A 77 1.63 6.30 28.82
N GLN A 78 2.85 6.04 28.35
CA GLN A 78 3.94 7.00 28.24
C GLN A 78 4.64 6.86 26.87
N PRO A 79 4.16 7.57 25.83
CA PRO A 79 4.70 7.43 24.46
C PRO A 79 6.21 7.66 24.32
N LEU A 80 6.76 8.52 25.17
CA LEU A 80 8.17 8.90 25.20
C LEU A 80 9.01 8.08 26.19
N ALA A 81 8.42 7.07 26.85
CA ALA A 81 9.14 6.23 27.79
C ALA A 81 10.30 5.50 27.11
N ASP A 82 11.42 5.41 27.82
CA ASP A 82 12.53 4.58 27.38
C ASP A 82 12.26 3.13 27.76
N THR A 83 12.10 2.30 26.74
CA THR A 83 11.84 0.86 26.89
C THR A 83 13.12 0.03 26.85
N ALA A 84 14.30 0.63 26.65
CA ALA A 84 15.56 -0.08 26.58
C ALA A 84 15.99 -0.66 27.94
N GLU A 85 15.53 -0.06 29.03
CA GLU A 85 15.86 -0.49 30.41
C GLU A 85 14.85 -1.49 30.99
N LEU A 86 13.80 -1.84 30.24
CA LEU A 86 12.81 -2.82 30.68
C LEU A 86 13.45 -4.20 30.83
N THR A 87 13.45 -4.71 32.06
CA THR A 87 13.95 -6.05 32.41
C THR A 87 12.89 -7.15 32.31
N ILE A 88 11.68 -6.80 31.87
CA ILE A 88 10.52 -7.70 31.77
C ILE A 88 10.04 -7.74 30.31
N PRO A 89 9.67 -8.91 29.76
CA PRO A 89 9.72 -10.26 30.38
C PRO A 89 11.16 -10.80 30.49
N GLU A 90 11.39 -11.88 31.25
CA GLU A 90 12.75 -12.43 31.45
C GLU A 90 13.40 -12.91 30.13
N ASP A 91 12.57 -13.30 29.15
CA ASP A 91 13.01 -13.75 27.84
C ASP A 91 13.89 -12.69 27.13
N PRO A 92 15.16 -13.02 26.79
CA PRO A 92 16.07 -12.08 26.15
C PRO A 92 15.58 -11.55 24.79
N GLY A 93 14.87 -12.37 24.01
CA GLY A 93 14.35 -12.00 22.70
C GLY A 93 13.25 -10.94 22.81
N ALA A 94 12.29 -11.17 23.70
CA ALA A 94 11.22 -10.23 23.99
C ALA A 94 11.72 -8.91 24.61
N ARG A 95 12.78 -8.94 25.44
CA ARG A 95 13.45 -7.70 25.91
C ARG A 95 14.12 -6.93 24.79
N SER A 96 14.86 -7.61 23.92
CA SER A 96 15.48 -6.96 22.75
C SER A 96 14.41 -6.33 21.84
N HIS A 97 13.28 -7.01 21.64
CA HIS A 97 12.14 -6.45 20.91
C HIS A 97 11.50 -5.24 21.62
N GLY A 98 11.37 -5.29 22.95
CA GLY A 98 10.89 -4.17 23.77
C GLY A 98 11.81 -2.95 23.68
N ALA A 99 13.13 -3.14 23.77
CA ALA A 99 14.12 -2.07 23.64
C ALA A 99 14.04 -1.34 22.29
N LYS A 100 13.72 -2.06 21.20
CA LYS A 100 13.52 -1.48 19.87
C LYS A 100 12.28 -0.58 19.77
N LEU A 101 11.41 -0.53 20.79
CA LEU A 101 10.27 0.39 20.83
C LEU A 101 10.66 1.80 21.29
N THR A 102 11.81 1.99 21.95
CA THR A 102 12.24 3.30 22.46
C THR A 102 12.15 4.39 21.39
N PRO A 103 12.72 4.22 20.17
CA PRO A 103 12.66 5.25 19.13
C PRO A 103 11.30 5.36 18.41
N ARG A 104 10.29 4.53 18.72
CA ARG A 104 9.03 4.44 17.98
C ARG A 104 7.96 5.40 18.53
N VAL A 105 8.24 6.70 18.43
CA VAL A 105 7.42 7.75 19.04
C VAL A 105 6.05 7.90 18.38
N PHE A 106 5.96 7.85 17.06
CA PHE A 106 4.69 8.10 16.37
C PHE A 106 3.68 6.98 16.61
N SER A 107 4.11 5.72 16.46
CA SER A 107 3.26 4.55 16.73
C SER A 107 2.80 4.50 18.19
N ALA A 108 3.69 4.84 19.14
CA ALA A 108 3.33 4.95 20.55
C ALA A 108 2.32 6.08 20.81
N GLY A 109 2.47 7.24 20.15
CA GLY A 109 1.51 8.33 20.23
C GLY A 109 0.11 7.92 19.75
N CYS A 110 0.03 7.16 18.64
CA CYS A 110 -1.25 6.62 18.16
C CYS A 110 -1.88 5.65 19.17
N LEU A 111 -1.08 4.78 19.78
CA LEU A 111 -1.55 3.83 20.78
C LEU A 111 -2.05 4.53 22.05
N PHE A 112 -1.34 5.56 22.52
CA PHE A 112 -1.76 6.39 23.65
C PHE A 112 -3.10 7.07 23.39
N ILE A 113 -3.29 7.70 22.21
CA ILE A 113 -4.57 8.34 21.87
C ILE A 113 -5.71 7.31 21.91
N VAL A 114 -5.50 6.12 21.38
CA VAL A 114 -6.49 5.04 21.37
C VAL A 114 -6.83 4.56 22.77
N LYS A 115 -5.83 4.44 23.66
CA LYS A 115 -6.05 4.15 25.10
C LYS A 115 -6.88 5.24 25.78
N GLN A 116 -6.55 6.52 25.55
CA GLN A 116 -7.32 7.66 26.10
C GLN A 116 -8.77 7.69 25.61
N LEU A 117 -9.03 7.18 24.41
CA LEU A 117 -10.38 7.07 23.83
C LEU A 117 -11.10 5.75 24.19
N ASN A 118 -10.46 4.88 24.98
CA ASN A 118 -10.98 3.56 25.35
C ASN A 118 -11.33 2.67 24.13
N LEU A 119 -10.52 2.76 23.07
CA LEU A 119 -10.70 2.01 21.82
C LEU A 119 -9.68 0.85 21.74
N HIS A 120 -9.97 -0.20 20.99
CA HIS A 120 -9.12 -1.38 20.90
C HIS A 120 -7.66 -1.04 20.49
N PRO A 121 -6.62 -1.61 21.15
CA PRO A 121 -5.22 -1.26 20.94
C PRO A 121 -4.70 -1.46 19.50
N TYR A 122 -5.34 -2.35 18.75
CA TYR A 122 -5.01 -2.63 17.36
C TYR A 122 -5.69 -1.72 16.33
N LEU A 123 -6.57 -0.82 16.77
CA LEU A 123 -7.26 0.14 15.90
C LEU A 123 -6.30 0.98 15.03
N PRO A 124 -5.19 1.53 15.56
CA PRO A 124 -4.22 2.26 14.73
C PRO A 124 -3.61 1.39 13.63
N ALA A 125 -3.32 0.12 13.93
CA ALA A 125 -2.75 -0.83 12.97
C ALA A 125 -3.74 -1.10 11.82
N SER A 126 -5.01 -1.34 12.15
CA SER A 126 -6.06 -1.59 11.16
C SER A 126 -6.38 -0.35 10.32
N LEU A 127 -6.34 0.85 10.91
CA LEU A 127 -6.40 2.10 10.14
C LEU A 127 -5.20 2.24 9.19
N GLY A 128 -4.01 1.83 9.64
CA GLY A 128 -2.83 1.73 8.79
C GLY A 128 -3.03 0.77 7.61
N GLY A 129 -3.63 -0.40 7.84
CA GLY A 129 -4.02 -1.35 6.80
C GLY A 129 -5.02 -0.78 5.79
N CYS A 130 -6.02 -0.05 6.28
CA CYS A 130 -6.98 0.68 5.45
C CYS A 130 -6.28 1.69 4.51
N LEU A 131 -5.32 2.45 5.04
CA LEU A 131 -4.51 3.40 4.26
C LEU A 131 -3.57 2.69 3.28
N PHE A 132 -3.00 1.55 3.69
CA PHE A 132 -2.19 0.69 2.85
C PHE A 132 -2.94 0.21 1.60
N LEU A 133 -4.16 -0.33 1.76
CA LEU A 133 -4.98 -0.74 0.61
C LEU A 133 -5.39 0.43 -0.28
N LEU A 134 -5.72 1.58 0.34
CA LEU A 134 -6.06 2.81 -0.38
C LEU A 134 -4.88 3.32 -1.22
N SER A 135 -3.65 3.15 -0.74
CA SER A 135 -2.45 3.54 -1.49
C SER A 135 -2.29 2.77 -2.81
N GLY A 136 -2.69 1.49 -2.84
CA GLY A 136 -2.73 0.71 -4.09
C GLY A 136 -3.59 1.39 -5.16
N ILE A 137 -4.72 1.98 -4.75
CA ILE A 137 -5.64 2.67 -5.66
C ILE A 137 -5.09 4.04 -6.05
N ILE A 138 -4.75 4.88 -5.07
CA ILE A 138 -4.34 6.27 -5.32
C ILE A 138 -2.99 6.31 -6.03
N SER A 139 -1.99 5.60 -5.50
CA SER A 139 -0.66 5.57 -6.09
C SER A 139 -0.69 4.78 -7.40
N GLY A 140 -1.34 3.62 -7.46
CA GLY A 140 -1.47 2.84 -8.70
C GLY A 140 -2.12 3.63 -9.84
N TYR A 141 -3.18 4.39 -9.55
CA TYR A 141 -3.81 5.29 -10.53
C TYR A 141 -2.93 6.48 -10.88
N SER A 142 -2.22 7.08 -9.92
CA SER A 142 -1.32 8.20 -10.19
C SER A 142 -0.17 7.80 -11.13
N ILE A 143 0.32 6.56 -11.00
CA ILE A 143 1.41 6.01 -11.82
C ILE A 143 0.89 5.66 -13.22
N THR A 144 -0.16 4.85 -13.30
CA THR A 144 -0.62 4.26 -14.57
C THR A 144 -1.61 5.14 -15.32
N GLY A 145 -2.47 5.87 -14.61
CA GLY A 145 -3.65 6.55 -15.17
C GLY A 145 -4.83 5.62 -15.44
N ASP A 146 -4.70 4.34 -15.08
CA ASP A 146 -5.68 3.31 -15.38
C ASP A 146 -6.35 2.83 -14.09
N ARG A 147 -7.69 2.95 -14.04
CA ARG A 147 -8.49 2.57 -12.87
C ARG A 147 -8.49 1.07 -12.63
N LYS A 148 -8.42 0.25 -13.69
CA LYS A 148 -8.41 -1.22 -13.57
C LYS A 148 -7.09 -1.69 -12.98
N LEU A 149 -5.99 -1.09 -13.40
CA LEU A 149 -4.68 -1.39 -12.83
C LEU A 149 -4.58 -0.92 -11.38
N ALA A 150 -5.12 0.25 -11.05
CA ALA A 150 -5.19 0.73 -9.68
C ALA A 150 -5.95 -0.23 -8.76
N LEU A 151 -7.10 -0.74 -9.20
CA LEU A 151 -7.83 -1.79 -8.49
C LEU A 151 -7.00 -3.06 -8.35
N GLY A 152 -6.41 -3.55 -9.43
CA GLY A 152 -5.59 -4.77 -9.41
C GLY A 152 -4.38 -4.67 -8.48
N VAL A 153 -3.69 -3.53 -8.45
CA VAL A 153 -2.59 -3.26 -7.50
C VAL A 153 -3.10 -3.27 -6.06
N SER A 154 -4.25 -2.66 -5.78
CA SER A 154 -4.85 -2.70 -4.45
C SER A 154 -5.23 -4.13 -4.01
N LEU A 155 -5.67 -4.97 -4.95
CA LEU A 155 -5.94 -6.39 -4.68
C LEU A 155 -4.67 -7.23 -4.48
N ILE A 156 -3.56 -6.90 -5.17
CA ILE A 156 -2.24 -7.46 -4.87
C ILE A 156 -1.90 -7.14 -3.41
N LEU A 157 -1.97 -5.85 -3.03
CA LEU A 157 -1.67 -5.42 -1.66
C LEU A 157 -2.58 -6.11 -0.63
N ALA A 158 -3.86 -6.32 -0.95
CA ALA A 158 -4.81 -7.01 -0.08
C ALA A 158 -4.33 -8.41 0.27
N GLY A 159 -3.75 -9.14 -0.69
CA GLY A 159 -3.16 -10.47 -0.53
C GLY A 159 -1.66 -10.46 -0.26
N LEU A 160 -1.08 -9.43 0.35
CA LEU A 160 0.29 -9.50 0.87
C LEU A 160 0.28 -9.81 2.36
N TYR A 161 1.35 -10.43 2.85
CA TYR A 161 1.62 -10.63 4.27
C TYR A 161 1.63 -9.30 5.05
N ALA A 162 2.00 -8.20 4.40
CA ALA A 162 1.87 -6.84 4.94
C ALA A 162 0.43 -6.48 5.34
N SER A 163 -0.57 -6.93 4.58
CA SER A 163 -1.99 -6.77 4.89
C SER A 163 -2.36 -7.52 6.17
N ASN A 164 -1.91 -8.77 6.29
CA ASN A 164 -2.10 -9.59 7.48
C ASN A 164 -1.49 -8.90 8.73
N ALA A 165 -0.28 -8.36 8.61
CA ALA A 165 0.40 -7.62 9.68
C ALA A 165 -0.31 -6.31 10.11
N CYS A 166 -1.26 -5.81 9.32
CA CYS A 166 -2.06 -4.63 9.68
C CYS A 166 -3.36 -4.99 10.42
N PHE A 167 -3.91 -6.19 10.21
CA PHE A 167 -5.26 -6.55 10.65
C PHE A 167 -5.28 -7.69 11.69
N SER A 168 -4.32 -8.63 11.67
CA SER A 168 -4.33 -9.81 12.54
C SER A 168 -3.21 -9.86 13.59
N MET A 169 -3.50 -10.47 14.73
CA MET A 169 -2.54 -10.85 15.77
C MET A 169 -2.17 -12.35 15.70
N ASN A 170 -1.74 -12.85 14.54
CA ASN A 170 -1.52 -14.30 14.35
C ASN A 170 -0.50 -14.94 15.32
N PHE A 171 0.31 -14.17 16.05
CA PHE A 171 1.30 -14.72 16.99
C PHE A 171 1.47 -13.88 18.26
N GLU A 172 1.47 -12.54 18.17
CA GLU A 172 1.52 -11.62 19.32
C GLU A 172 0.89 -10.25 18.94
N PRO A 173 0.30 -9.50 19.90
CA PRO A 173 -0.17 -8.15 19.67
C PRO A 173 1.00 -7.21 19.34
N LYS A 174 1.18 -6.90 18.05
CA LYS A 174 2.24 -6.00 17.56
C LYS A 174 1.63 -4.84 16.75
N PRO A 175 0.91 -3.91 17.40
CA PRO A 175 0.13 -2.88 16.70
C PRO A 175 0.98 -1.86 15.91
N PHE A 176 2.29 -1.79 16.16
CA PHE A 176 3.14 -0.77 15.55
C PHE A 176 3.45 -1.03 14.08
N ASP A 177 3.44 -2.29 13.63
CA ASP A 177 3.78 -2.63 12.24
C ASP A 177 2.72 -2.07 11.27
N GLY A 178 1.43 -2.26 11.57
CA GLY A 178 0.35 -1.71 10.76
C GLY A 178 0.39 -0.17 10.66
N VAL A 179 0.74 0.52 11.75
CA VAL A 179 0.93 1.98 11.74
C VAL A 179 2.11 2.37 10.84
N ALA A 180 3.23 1.66 10.94
CA ALA A 180 4.40 1.93 10.11
C ALA A 180 4.12 1.70 8.62
N ILE A 181 3.49 0.57 8.27
CA ILE A 181 3.06 0.25 6.89
C ILE A 181 2.08 1.31 6.37
N GLY A 182 1.11 1.72 7.18
CA GLY A 182 0.17 2.79 6.86
C GLY A 182 0.87 4.13 6.60
N MET A 183 1.87 4.50 7.40
CA MET A 183 2.65 5.72 7.20
C MET A 183 3.51 5.67 5.94
N VAL A 184 4.12 4.52 5.62
CA VAL A 184 4.80 4.32 4.33
C VAL A 184 3.82 4.52 3.16
N ALA A 185 2.62 3.92 3.27
CA ALA A 185 1.57 4.04 2.26
C ALA A 185 1.08 5.49 2.08
N VAL A 186 0.90 6.23 3.17
CA VAL A 186 0.58 7.67 3.14
C VAL A 186 1.71 8.46 2.44
N THR A 187 2.97 8.17 2.77
CA THR A 187 4.11 8.81 2.10
C THR A 187 4.09 8.56 0.59
N LEU A 188 3.79 7.33 0.16
CA LEU A 188 3.64 7.00 -1.25
C LEU A 188 2.47 7.73 -1.93
N MET A 189 1.31 7.86 -1.27
CA MET A 189 0.16 8.61 -1.79
C MET A 189 0.46 10.11 -1.97
N LEU A 190 1.35 10.64 -1.14
CA LEU A 190 1.68 12.05 -1.08
C LEU A 190 2.82 12.47 -2.02
N ILE A 191 3.35 11.58 -2.88
CA ILE A 191 4.46 11.89 -3.81
C ILE A 191 4.27 13.23 -4.56
N ASN A 192 3.05 13.57 -4.95
CA ASN A 192 2.76 14.82 -5.68
C ASN A 192 2.67 16.08 -4.78
N ARG A 193 2.66 15.93 -3.46
CA ARG A 193 2.51 17.00 -2.47
C ARG A 193 3.83 17.18 -1.69
N PRO A 194 4.74 18.08 -2.12
CA PRO A 194 6.13 18.12 -1.64
C PRO A 194 6.27 18.19 -0.11
N ILE A 195 5.58 19.17 0.50
CA ILE A 195 5.71 19.44 1.94
C ILE A 195 5.15 18.27 2.75
N LEU A 196 3.96 17.79 2.38
CA LEU A 196 3.31 16.66 3.04
C LEU A 196 4.09 15.35 2.83
N PHE A 197 4.68 15.16 1.64
CA PHE A 197 5.54 14.02 1.34
C PHE A 197 6.76 13.97 2.27
N SER A 198 7.48 15.09 2.41
CA SER A 198 8.66 15.16 3.28
C SER A 198 8.28 15.01 4.76
N ALA A 199 7.22 15.69 5.21
CA ALA A 199 6.73 15.56 6.58
C ALA A 199 6.29 14.12 6.89
N SER A 200 5.56 13.47 5.98
CA SER A 200 5.16 12.08 6.10
C SER A 200 6.36 11.15 6.13
N ALA A 201 7.34 11.34 5.23
CA ALA A 201 8.56 10.53 5.19
C ALA A 201 9.36 10.65 6.50
N PHE A 202 9.46 11.86 7.06
CA PHE A 202 10.11 12.08 8.36
C PHE A 202 9.35 11.37 9.49
N LEU A 203 8.02 11.48 9.54
CA LEU A 203 7.19 10.79 10.53
C LEU A 203 7.26 9.26 10.37
N THR A 204 7.35 8.75 9.15
CA THR A 204 7.53 7.32 8.87
C THR A 204 8.77 6.78 9.56
N CYS A 205 9.90 7.51 9.58
CA CYS A 205 11.10 7.06 10.29
C CYS A 205 10.92 6.90 11.81
N TRP A 206 9.93 7.59 12.41
CA TRP A 206 9.59 7.50 13.84
C TRP A 206 8.56 6.41 14.17
N THR A 207 8.17 5.59 13.19
CA THR A 207 7.26 4.45 13.41
C THR A 207 8.02 3.15 13.63
N ASP A 208 8.94 2.84 12.72
CA ASP A 208 9.77 1.64 12.72
C ASP A 208 11.02 1.93 11.86
N GLU A 209 12.19 1.55 12.34
CA GLU A 209 13.46 1.72 11.64
C GLU A 209 13.50 0.97 10.29
N ARG A 210 12.74 -0.12 10.16
CA ARG A 210 12.63 -0.89 8.91
C ARG A 210 11.90 -0.10 7.83
N ALA A 211 11.08 0.88 8.20
CA ALA A 211 10.40 1.76 7.25
C ALA A 211 11.38 2.63 6.45
N ILE A 212 12.63 2.83 6.91
CA ILE A 212 13.68 3.51 6.14
C ILE A 212 13.95 2.76 4.83
N MET A 213 13.93 1.43 4.85
CA MET A 213 14.04 0.60 3.65
C MET A 213 12.94 0.96 2.66
N SER A 214 11.68 1.01 3.13
CA SER A 214 10.54 1.41 2.31
C SER A 214 10.69 2.81 1.72
N LEU A 215 11.24 3.77 2.47
CA LEU A 215 11.49 5.13 1.96
C LEU A 215 12.52 5.11 0.82
N VAL A 216 13.58 4.31 0.93
CA VAL A 216 14.55 4.14 -0.18
C VAL A 216 13.85 3.56 -1.42
N LEU A 217 12.98 2.56 -1.24
CA LEU A 217 12.18 1.98 -2.33
C LEU A 217 11.19 2.98 -2.94
N ILE A 218 10.61 3.87 -2.13
CA ILE A 218 9.81 5.01 -2.63
C ILE A 218 10.70 5.96 -3.44
N GLY A 219 11.93 6.22 -3.01
CA GLY A 219 12.91 7.00 -3.78
C GLY A 219 13.19 6.40 -5.17
N ILE A 220 13.31 5.07 -5.25
CA ILE A 220 13.44 4.35 -6.53
C ILE A 220 12.17 4.50 -7.36
N THR A 221 10.99 4.36 -6.74
CA THR A 221 9.70 4.58 -7.41
C THR A 221 9.67 5.96 -8.04
N VAL A 222 9.97 7.00 -7.27
CA VAL A 222 10.05 8.40 -7.72
C VAL A 222 11.00 8.51 -8.92
N PHE A 223 12.19 7.92 -8.86
CA PHE A 223 13.15 7.94 -9.96
C PHE A 223 12.62 7.28 -11.24
N LEU A 224 11.82 6.22 -11.12
CA LEU A 224 11.25 5.48 -12.24
C LEU A 224 9.96 6.07 -12.80
N LEU A 225 9.38 7.10 -12.16
CA LEU A 225 8.23 7.85 -12.68
C LEU A 225 8.65 8.71 -13.87
N ILE A 226 8.53 8.14 -15.07
CA ILE A 226 8.84 8.82 -16.33
C ILE A 226 7.84 9.91 -16.68
N ASN A 227 6.59 9.81 -16.23
CA ASN A 227 5.55 10.80 -16.46
C ASN A 227 5.65 12.02 -15.52
N MET A 228 6.71 12.11 -14.71
CA MET A 228 7.00 13.23 -13.83
C MET A 228 8.19 14.03 -14.38
N ASP A 229 8.09 15.36 -14.34
CA ASP A 229 9.18 16.24 -14.74
C ASP A 229 10.48 15.92 -13.98
N THR A 230 11.61 15.98 -14.69
CA THR A 230 12.90 15.56 -14.15
C THR A 230 13.34 16.42 -12.95
N LYS A 231 13.06 17.73 -12.95
CA LYS A 231 13.39 18.60 -11.81
C LYS A 231 12.50 18.29 -10.61
N VAL A 232 11.21 18.07 -10.85
CA VAL A 232 10.27 17.65 -9.79
C VAL A 232 10.71 16.33 -9.17
N ARG A 233 11.09 15.36 -10.00
CA ARG A 233 11.58 14.05 -9.58
C ARG A 233 12.84 14.13 -8.72
N GLN A 234 13.84 14.90 -9.17
CA GLN A 234 15.06 15.15 -8.39
C GLN A 234 14.75 15.83 -7.06
N ASN A 235 13.87 16.84 -7.05
CA ASN A 235 13.44 17.52 -5.83
C ASN A 235 12.79 16.52 -4.85
N ARG A 236 11.92 15.62 -5.31
CA ARG A 236 11.35 14.57 -4.44
C ARG A 236 12.40 13.63 -3.87
N GLY A 237 13.39 13.24 -4.65
CA GLY A 237 14.54 12.47 -4.17
C GLY A 237 15.30 13.20 -3.04
N TRP A 238 15.60 14.49 -3.23
CA TRP A 238 16.26 15.32 -2.21
C TRP A 238 15.41 15.52 -0.96
N MET A 239 14.10 15.68 -1.10
CA MET A 239 13.18 15.79 0.05
C MET A 239 13.17 14.51 0.89
N LEU A 240 13.18 13.33 0.24
CA LEU A 240 13.23 12.05 0.93
C LEU A 240 14.58 11.85 1.65
N ALA A 241 15.68 12.16 0.97
CA ALA A 241 17.02 12.13 1.58
C ALA A 241 17.13 13.10 2.77
N GLY A 242 16.57 14.31 2.63
CA GLY A 242 16.49 15.30 3.70
C GLY A 242 15.70 14.80 4.91
N ALA A 243 14.54 14.18 4.69
CA ALA A 243 13.73 13.60 5.77
C ALA A 243 14.47 12.49 6.52
N ILE A 244 15.14 11.58 5.82
CA ILE A 244 15.96 10.52 6.44
C ILE A 244 17.13 11.13 7.21
N LEU A 245 17.83 12.12 6.64
CA LEU A 245 18.94 12.79 7.31
C LEU A 245 18.49 13.55 8.57
N SER A 246 17.37 14.26 8.49
CA SER A 246 16.75 14.93 9.64
C SER A 246 16.38 13.93 10.73
N TYR A 247 15.88 12.75 10.38
CA TYR A 247 15.64 11.67 11.34
C TYR A 247 16.94 11.19 12.00
N ILE A 248 18.00 10.94 11.23
CA ILE A 248 19.29 10.49 11.77
C ILE A 248 19.85 11.53 12.75
N ILE A 249 19.83 12.82 12.38
CA ILE A 249 20.31 13.91 13.24
C ILE A 249 19.48 13.99 14.52
N SER A 250 18.14 14.01 14.39
CA SER A 250 17.26 14.11 15.57
C SER A 250 17.36 12.88 16.47
N ARG A 251 17.52 11.67 15.91
CA ARG A 251 17.80 10.45 16.67
C ARG A 251 19.11 10.55 17.44
N LYS A 252 20.18 11.04 16.81
CA LYS A 252 21.47 11.25 17.46
C LYS A 252 21.43 12.29 18.58
N LEU A 253 20.59 13.32 18.46
CA LEU A 253 20.36 14.28 19.54
C LEU A 253 19.60 13.65 20.71
N LEU A 254 18.63 12.75 20.44
CA LEU A 254 17.87 12.07 21.49
C LEU A 254 18.65 10.93 22.18
N GLU A 255 19.65 10.34 21.52
CA GLU A 255 20.59 9.38 22.15
C GLU A 255 21.38 10.00 23.32
N ALA A 256 21.40 11.34 23.47
CA ALA A 256 21.97 11.99 24.64
C ALA A 256 21.06 11.94 25.89
N ILE A 257 19.78 11.57 25.70
CA ILE A 257 18.75 11.58 26.74
C ILE A 257 18.20 10.16 26.99
N TRP A 258 18.17 9.31 25.96
CA TRP A 258 17.76 7.91 26.06
C TRP A 258 18.95 6.97 26.17
N SER A 259 18.72 5.84 26.84
CA SER A 259 19.68 4.75 26.93
C SER A 259 19.97 4.16 25.55
N PRO A 260 21.22 3.71 25.29
CA PRO A 260 21.61 3.16 24.01
C PRO A 260 20.73 1.96 23.67
N THR A 261 20.15 1.95 22.47
CA THR A 261 19.27 0.87 22.04
C THR A 261 20.07 -0.43 21.92
N ASP A 262 19.59 -1.50 22.53
CA ASP A 262 20.23 -2.80 22.44
C ASP A 262 20.20 -3.34 21.00
N LEU A 263 21.38 -3.48 20.40
CA LEU A 263 21.60 -4.05 19.06
C LEU A 263 22.11 -5.51 19.12
N SER A 264 22.18 -6.12 20.31
CA SER A 264 22.84 -7.41 20.57
C SER A 264 22.25 -8.63 19.85
N MET A 265 21.16 -8.47 19.09
CA MET A 265 20.57 -9.51 18.25
C MET A 265 20.55 -9.16 16.74
N LEU A 266 21.69 -8.69 16.22
CA LEU A 266 22.00 -8.75 14.79
C LEU A 266 22.29 -10.21 14.42
N GLY A 267 21.58 -10.75 13.43
CA GLY A 267 21.48 -12.19 13.21
C GLY A 267 22.76 -12.85 12.69
N GLU A 268 23.56 -13.41 13.59
CA GLU A 268 24.75 -14.18 13.19
C GLU A 268 24.41 -15.59 12.64
N ASN A 269 23.16 -16.09 12.77
CA ASN A 269 22.87 -17.53 12.61
C ASN A 269 21.76 -17.95 11.61
N LEU A 270 21.24 -17.09 10.73
CA LEU A 270 20.19 -17.48 9.76
C LEU A 270 20.63 -17.60 8.28
N LEU A 271 21.84 -17.16 7.94
CA LEU A 271 22.36 -17.17 6.56
C LEU A 271 22.58 -18.59 5.98
N THR A 272 22.47 -19.64 6.78
CA THR A 272 22.70 -21.03 6.37
C THR A 272 21.43 -21.84 6.14
N SER A 273 20.25 -21.32 6.52
CA SER A 273 18.99 -22.06 6.46
C SER A 273 18.19 -21.74 5.20
N THR A 274 18.09 -22.72 4.29
CA THR A 274 17.36 -22.62 3.03
C THR A 274 15.88 -22.30 3.19
N ALA A 275 15.25 -22.74 4.29
CA ALA A 275 13.84 -22.48 4.57
C ALA A 275 13.55 -20.99 4.80
N TYR A 276 14.44 -20.27 5.49
CA TYR A 276 14.27 -18.83 5.71
C TYR A 276 14.54 -18.01 4.45
N PHE A 277 15.43 -18.45 3.57
CA PHE A 277 15.60 -17.84 2.24
C PHE A 277 14.36 -17.99 1.38
N GLN A 278 13.73 -19.17 1.38
CA GLN A 278 12.49 -19.42 0.64
C GLN A 278 11.35 -18.55 1.17
N LEU A 279 11.19 -18.50 2.50
CA LEU A 279 10.19 -17.67 3.14
C LEU A 279 10.41 -16.18 2.85
N ALA A 280 11.63 -15.67 3.05
CA ALA A 280 11.98 -14.27 2.76
C ALA A 280 11.78 -13.92 1.28
N GLY A 281 12.17 -14.82 0.38
CA GLY A 281 12.00 -14.66 -1.06
C GLY A 281 10.53 -14.58 -1.45
N TRP A 282 9.68 -15.41 -0.84
CA TRP A 282 8.26 -15.42 -1.15
C TRP A 282 7.51 -14.24 -0.50
N SER A 283 7.64 -14.06 0.82
CA SER A 283 6.80 -13.14 1.61
C SER A 283 7.02 -11.66 1.30
N CYS A 284 8.16 -11.28 0.70
CA CYS A 284 8.41 -9.88 0.31
C CYS A 284 7.45 -9.37 -0.78
N PHE A 285 7.06 -10.25 -1.71
CA PHE A 285 6.37 -9.83 -2.94
C PHE A 285 5.21 -10.73 -3.35
N GLU A 286 5.21 -12.01 -2.97
CA GLU A 286 4.17 -12.99 -3.30
C GLU A 286 3.78 -12.95 -4.80
N GLY A 287 2.50 -12.78 -5.13
CA GLY A 287 2.04 -12.65 -6.51
C GLY A 287 2.66 -11.47 -7.28
N ALA A 288 3.17 -10.44 -6.59
CA ALA A 288 3.82 -9.29 -7.22
C ALA A 288 5.18 -9.63 -7.87
N TRP A 289 5.74 -10.83 -7.64
CA TRP A 289 6.88 -11.35 -8.40
C TRP A 289 6.65 -11.31 -9.91
N ILE A 290 5.41 -11.49 -10.37
CA ILE A 290 5.04 -11.36 -11.79
C ILE A 290 5.37 -9.96 -12.31
N LEU A 291 5.02 -8.92 -11.55
CA LEU A 291 5.27 -7.54 -11.95
C LEU A 291 6.77 -7.22 -11.94
N LEU A 292 7.51 -7.73 -10.96
CA LEU A 292 8.96 -7.58 -10.91
C LEU A 292 9.64 -8.26 -12.09
N ALA A 293 9.29 -9.50 -12.40
CA ALA A 293 9.84 -10.23 -13.54
C ALA A 293 9.54 -9.52 -14.87
N MET A 294 8.31 -9.05 -15.06
CA MET A 294 7.93 -8.25 -16.22
C MET A 294 8.71 -6.93 -16.30
N ALA A 295 8.89 -6.24 -15.17
CA ALA A 295 9.63 -4.98 -15.10
C ALA A 295 11.09 -5.17 -15.49
N VAL A 296 11.74 -6.22 -14.98
CA VAL A 296 13.11 -6.62 -15.33
C VAL A 296 13.21 -6.93 -16.81
N TRP A 297 12.31 -7.79 -17.32
CA TRP A 297 12.30 -8.20 -18.73
C TRP A 297 12.08 -7.02 -19.68
N LYS A 298 11.07 -6.19 -19.41
CA LYS A 298 10.73 -5.05 -20.26
C LYS A 298 11.77 -3.95 -20.20
N SER A 299 12.36 -3.70 -19.04
CA SER A 299 13.45 -2.73 -18.90
C SER A 299 14.72 -3.18 -19.64
N TRP A 300 14.96 -4.50 -19.69
CA TRP A 300 16.09 -5.09 -20.39
C TRP A 300 15.96 -4.89 -21.89
N GLN A 301 14.75 -5.10 -22.42
CA GLN A 301 14.48 -4.95 -23.84
C GLN A 301 14.39 -3.49 -24.30
N ASN A 302 13.75 -2.62 -23.52
CA ASN A 302 13.24 -1.33 -24.05
C ASN A 302 13.73 -0.07 -23.33
N ARG A 303 14.45 -0.17 -22.21
CA ARG A 303 14.99 1.01 -21.49
C ARG A 303 16.51 0.95 -21.34
N SER A 304 16.98 0.21 -20.35
CA SER A 304 18.40 0.00 -20.11
C SER A 304 18.60 -1.23 -19.23
N PRO A 305 19.65 -2.03 -19.51
CA PRO A 305 19.99 -3.17 -18.68
C PRO A 305 20.32 -2.74 -17.24
N LEU A 306 20.81 -1.51 -17.04
CA LEU A 306 21.08 -0.94 -15.72
C LEU A 306 19.83 -0.82 -14.84
N VAL A 307 18.68 -0.43 -15.41
CA VAL A 307 17.42 -0.39 -14.66
C VAL A 307 16.98 -1.79 -14.26
N SER A 308 17.11 -2.77 -15.16
CA SER A 308 16.83 -4.17 -14.86
C SER A 308 17.72 -4.72 -13.75
N PHE A 309 19.04 -4.52 -13.85
CA PHE A 309 19.97 -4.91 -12.80
C PHE A 309 19.67 -4.19 -11.49
N GLY A 310 19.31 -2.91 -11.53
CA GLY A 310 18.89 -2.16 -10.36
C GLY A 310 17.68 -2.77 -9.65
N ILE A 311 16.63 -3.13 -10.39
CA ILE A 311 15.44 -3.79 -9.82
C ILE A 311 15.81 -5.14 -9.19
N VAL A 312 16.65 -5.94 -9.85
CA VAL A 312 17.10 -7.25 -9.32
C VAL A 312 17.92 -7.07 -8.05
N ILE A 313 18.91 -6.17 -8.05
CA ILE A 313 19.76 -5.90 -6.87
C ILE A 313 18.91 -5.42 -5.70
N VAL A 314 17.94 -4.55 -5.95
CA VAL A 314 17.06 -4.03 -4.91
C VAL A 314 16.13 -5.12 -4.36
N ALA A 315 15.57 -5.97 -5.22
CA ALA A 315 14.77 -7.12 -4.79
C ALA A 315 15.59 -8.09 -3.92
N LEU A 316 16.81 -8.42 -4.34
CA LEU A 316 17.74 -9.24 -3.55
C LEU A 316 18.15 -8.54 -2.24
N GLY A 317 18.31 -7.22 -2.26
CA GLY A 317 18.56 -6.41 -1.07
C GLY A 317 17.42 -6.46 -0.06
N CYS A 318 16.16 -6.46 -0.52
CA CYS A 318 14.98 -6.66 0.33
C CYS A 318 14.97 -8.06 0.97
N ILE A 319 15.31 -9.10 0.20
CA ILE A 319 15.40 -10.47 0.73
C ILE A 319 16.55 -10.57 1.75
N GLY A 320 17.72 -10.02 1.41
CA GLY A 320 18.89 -10.01 2.28
C GLY A 320 18.65 -9.26 3.59
N SER A 321 17.95 -8.13 3.56
CA SER A 321 17.62 -7.37 4.78
C SER A 321 16.71 -8.16 5.73
N CYS A 322 15.81 -8.99 5.18
CA CYS A 322 14.97 -9.90 5.97
C CYS A 322 15.77 -11.01 6.66
N LEU A 323 16.95 -11.36 6.15
CA LEU A 323 17.79 -12.43 6.72
C LEU A 323 18.80 -11.89 7.74
N ILE A 324 19.19 -10.62 7.63
CA ILE A 324 20.12 -9.95 8.56
C ILE A 324 19.41 -9.60 9.87
N VAL A 325 18.17 -9.11 9.76
CA VAL A 325 17.31 -8.85 10.91
C VAL A 325 16.58 -10.18 11.18
N LEU A 326 16.75 -10.80 12.35
CA LEU A 326 16.13 -12.10 12.74
C LEU A 326 14.58 -12.08 12.81
N ASP A 327 13.92 -11.46 11.84
CA ASP A 327 12.49 -11.13 11.79
C ASP A 327 12.03 -11.09 10.32
N VAL A 328 12.23 -12.22 9.62
CA VAL A 328 11.99 -12.39 8.17
C VAL A 328 10.59 -11.95 7.77
N SER A 329 9.57 -12.38 8.51
CA SER A 329 8.18 -12.10 8.19
C SER A 329 7.85 -10.61 8.33
N ARG A 330 8.30 -9.94 9.40
CA ARG A 330 7.99 -8.51 9.62
C ARG A 330 8.83 -7.58 8.75
N ALA A 331 10.09 -7.91 8.49
CA ALA A 331 10.93 -7.14 7.57
C ALA A 331 10.38 -7.18 6.14
N SER A 332 9.84 -8.33 5.71
CA SER A 332 9.29 -8.50 4.36
C SER A 332 8.10 -7.58 4.07
N CYS A 333 7.30 -7.23 5.09
CA CYS A 333 6.19 -6.29 4.96
C CYS A 333 6.59 -4.93 4.41
N PHE A 334 7.85 -4.51 4.61
CA PHE A 334 8.36 -3.19 4.21
C PHE A 334 8.88 -3.16 2.76
N ALA A 335 8.90 -4.29 2.06
CA ALA A 335 9.38 -4.39 0.67
C ALA A 335 8.34 -3.95 -0.38
N PHE A 336 7.05 -3.85 0.00
CA PHE A 336 5.94 -3.57 -0.93
C PHE A 336 6.12 -2.32 -1.83
N PRO A 337 6.83 -1.23 -1.47
CA PRO A 337 6.96 -0.09 -2.38
C PRO A 337 7.70 -0.44 -3.67
N LEU A 338 8.49 -1.52 -3.72
CA LEU A 338 9.10 -2.01 -4.95
C LEU A 338 8.07 -2.42 -6.01
N ILE A 339 6.85 -2.80 -5.60
CA ILE A 339 5.74 -3.10 -6.52
C ILE A 339 5.37 -1.85 -7.34
N PHE A 340 5.37 -0.68 -6.70
CA PHE A 340 5.10 0.59 -7.36
C PHE A 340 6.27 1.04 -8.24
N ALA A 341 7.51 0.78 -7.84
CA ALA A 341 8.68 0.98 -8.70
C ALA A 341 8.61 0.12 -9.97
N ALA A 342 8.24 -1.16 -9.84
CA ALA A 342 8.02 -2.06 -10.96
C ALA A 342 6.90 -1.54 -11.87
N LEU A 343 5.76 -1.15 -11.30
CA LEU A 343 4.65 -0.55 -12.03
C LEU A 343 5.06 0.72 -12.78
N ALA A 344 5.85 1.59 -12.15
CA ALA A 344 6.38 2.82 -12.76
C ALA A 344 7.34 2.53 -13.93
N SER A 345 8.18 1.49 -13.83
CA SER A 345 9.04 1.08 -14.95
C SER A 345 8.26 0.48 -16.13
N LEU A 346 7.16 -0.22 -15.83
CA LEU A 346 6.30 -0.85 -16.83
C LEU A 346 5.42 0.17 -17.55
N THR A 347 5.03 1.25 -16.87
CA THR A 347 4.15 2.27 -17.44
C THR A 347 4.85 3.01 -18.59
N PRO A 348 4.21 3.14 -19.77
CA PRO A 348 4.75 3.89 -20.90
C PRO A 348 4.64 5.41 -20.68
N GLU A 349 5.41 6.17 -21.46
CA GLU A 349 5.36 7.63 -21.44
C GLU A 349 4.04 8.09 -22.07
N ARG A 350 3.30 8.94 -21.35
CA ARG A 350 2.06 9.50 -21.89
C ARG A 350 2.42 10.47 -23.00
N LYS A 351 2.09 10.12 -24.24
CA LYS A 351 2.07 11.09 -25.34
C LYS A 351 1.01 12.14 -24.99
N ASN A 352 1.43 13.36 -24.68
CA ASN A 352 0.51 14.48 -24.59
C ASN A 352 -0.14 14.63 -25.97
N GLU A 353 -1.42 14.33 -26.11
CA GLU A 353 -2.21 14.94 -27.17
C GLU A 353 -2.08 16.45 -27.01
N GLU A 354 -1.81 17.13 -28.13
CA GLU A 354 -1.48 18.53 -28.19
C GLU A 354 -2.43 19.35 -27.32
N SER A 355 -1.85 20.05 -26.32
CA SER A 355 -2.53 21.16 -25.66
C SER A 355 -3.20 22.01 -26.75
N PRO A 356 -4.51 22.30 -26.67
CA PRO A 356 -5.07 23.30 -27.56
C PRO A 356 -4.28 24.58 -27.29
N LYS A 357 -3.61 25.07 -28.33
CA LYS A 357 -2.88 26.33 -28.31
C LYS A 357 -3.79 27.36 -27.65
N SER A 358 -3.41 27.85 -26.48
CA SER A 358 -4.05 29.03 -25.91
C SER A 358 -3.87 30.12 -26.94
N SER A 359 -4.94 30.48 -27.63
CA SER A 359 -4.97 31.66 -28.48
C SER A 359 -4.51 32.84 -27.63
N GLU A 360 -3.33 33.37 -27.96
CA GLU A 360 -2.89 34.70 -27.59
C GLU A 360 -4.06 35.68 -27.81
N GLN A 361 -4.66 36.14 -26.71
CA GLN A 361 -5.35 37.42 -26.70
C GLN A 361 -4.46 38.43 -25.99
N THR A 362 -3.60 39.03 -26.79
CA THR A 362 -2.88 40.27 -26.52
C THR A 362 -3.90 41.37 -26.21
N ILE A 363 -4.21 41.61 -24.94
CA ILE A 363 -4.97 42.80 -24.54
C ILE A 363 -3.97 43.90 -24.19
N LYS A 364 -3.76 44.79 -25.16
CA LYS A 364 -3.12 46.11 -24.96
C LYS A 364 -3.93 46.88 -23.92
N HIS A 365 -3.26 47.34 -22.87
CA HIS A 365 -3.76 48.38 -21.98
C HIS A 365 -3.98 49.68 -22.77
N SER A 366 -5.20 50.19 -22.77
CA SER A 366 -5.49 51.60 -23.07
C SER A 366 -6.53 52.15 -22.10
N GLU A 367 -6.29 53.38 -21.69
CA GLU A 367 -6.86 54.10 -20.55
C GLU A 367 -8.35 54.46 -20.63
N SER A 368 -8.94 54.64 -19.43
CA SER A 368 -9.92 55.69 -19.04
C SER A 368 -11.10 56.03 -19.99
N ARG A 369 -12.34 55.77 -19.52
CA ARG A 369 -13.35 56.83 -19.24
C ARG A 369 -14.64 56.31 -18.58
N LYS A 370 -15.15 57.13 -17.65
CA LYS A 370 -16.44 57.08 -16.93
C LYS A 370 -17.67 57.15 -17.87
N ARG A 371 -18.76 56.42 -17.55
CA ARG A 371 -20.11 56.96 -17.18
C ARG A 371 -21.21 55.89 -17.04
N ASN A 372 -22.13 56.19 -16.13
CA ASN A 372 -23.37 55.48 -15.73
C ASN A 372 -24.39 55.26 -16.87
N SER A 373 -25.20 54.18 -16.81
CA SER A 373 -26.63 54.21 -16.43
C SER A 373 -27.49 52.99 -16.88
N LYS A 374 -28.38 52.58 -15.97
CA LYS A 374 -29.76 52.03 -16.11
C LYS A 374 -30.10 50.79 -16.97
N VAL A 375 -30.47 49.72 -16.25
CA VAL A 375 -31.75 48.96 -16.27
C VAL A 375 -32.55 48.85 -17.59
N ARG A 376 -32.74 47.62 -18.11
CA ARG A 376 -34.09 47.00 -18.32
C ARG A 376 -34.04 45.51 -18.73
N LYS A 377 -34.99 44.75 -18.18
CA LYS A 377 -35.35 43.36 -18.51
C LYS A 377 -36.09 43.24 -19.85
N LYS A 378 -35.87 42.11 -20.56
CA LYS A 378 -36.82 41.20 -21.25
C LYS A 378 -36.33 40.81 -22.65
N ALA A 379 -36.13 39.51 -22.88
CA ALA A 379 -36.89 38.68 -23.84
C ALA A 379 -36.17 37.32 -24.04
N LYS A 380 -36.93 36.23 -23.91
CA LYS A 380 -36.58 34.90 -24.45
C LYS A 380 -36.48 35.01 -25.98
N PRO A 381 -35.64 34.17 -26.60
CA PRO A 381 -36.10 33.41 -27.75
C PRO A 381 -35.94 31.91 -27.56
N GLU A 382 -36.71 31.20 -28.35
CA GLU A 382 -37.03 29.78 -28.31
C GLU A 382 -35.90 28.86 -28.75
N LEU A 383 -36.07 27.60 -28.34
CA LEU A 383 -35.52 26.34 -28.83
C LEU A 383 -34.71 26.41 -30.15
N SER A 384 -33.46 25.95 -30.06
CA SER A 384 -32.92 25.03 -31.05
C SER A 384 -32.58 23.71 -30.35
N VAL A 385 -33.24 22.65 -30.79
CA VAL A 385 -32.91 21.27 -30.48
C VAL A 385 -31.57 20.96 -31.14
N GLN A 386 -30.53 20.77 -30.34
CA GLN A 386 -29.38 19.96 -30.75
C GLN A 386 -29.27 18.80 -29.76
N ASN A 387 -29.76 17.66 -30.22
CA ASN A 387 -29.38 16.34 -29.75
C ASN A 387 -27.85 16.25 -29.86
N HIS A 388 -27.15 16.48 -28.75
CA HIS A 388 -25.83 15.88 -28.57
C HIS A 388 -26.01 14.69 -27.66
N GLU A 389 -26.09 13.51 -28.28
CA GLU A 389 -25.79 12.24 -27.64
C GLU A 389 -24.43 12.38 -26.94
N LYS A 390 -24.48 12.62 -25.63
CA LYS A 390 -23.39 12.28 -24.71
C LYS A 390 -23.39 10.78 -24.51
N SER A 391 -23.08 10.02 -25.55
CA SER A 391 -22.69 8.62 -25.40
C SER A 391 -21.61 8.30 -26.41
N ASN A 392 -20.49 7.79 -25.89
CA ASN A 392 -19.47 6.96 -26.58
C ASN A 392 -18.02 7.48 -26.57
N ASP A 393 -17.74 8.75 -26.27
CA ASP A 393 -16.33 9.21 -26.21
C ASP A 393 -15.58 8.78 -24.93
N PHE A 394 -16.30 8.40 -23.87
CA PHE A 394 -15.66 7.91 -22.63
C PHE A 394 -15.28 6.44 -22.74
N ASP A 395 -16.07 5.62 -23.44
CA ASP A 395 -15.84 4.18 -23.58
C ASP A 395 -14.82 3.87 -24.70
N ALA A 396 -14.75 4.69 -25.75
CA ALA A 396 -13.75 4.56 -26.81
C ALA A 396 -12.32 4.80 -26.29
N ASN A 397 -12.13 5.70 -25.32
CA ASN A 397 -10.83 5.96 -24.70
C ASN A 397 -10.37 4.87 -23.72
N ILE A 398 -11.26 3.98 -23.27
CA ILE A 398 -10.91 2.83 -22.41
C ILE A 398 -10.33 1.68 -23.26
N ALA A 399 -10.75 1.54 -24.52
CA ALA A 399 -10.28 0.49 -25.42
C ALA A 399 -8.84 0.73 -25.94
N ALA A 400 -8.37 1.98 -25.95
CA ALA A 400 -7.04 2.38 -26.43
C ALA A 400 -6.03 2.68 -25.30
N SER A 401 -6.28 2.19 -24.07
CA SER A 401 -5.33 2.38 -22.96
C SER A 401 -3.99 1.72 -23.29
N GLN A 402 -2.91 2.51 -23.34
CA GLN A 402 -1.54 2.04 -23.58
C GLN A 402 -1.05 1.03 -22.53
N THR A 403 -1.81 0.83 -21.45
CA THR A 403 -1.52 -0.12 -20.37
C THR A 403 -2.35 -1.41 -20.43
N ASN A 404 -3.14 -1.64 -21.48
CA ASN A 404 -4.00 -2.84 -21.60
C ASN A 404 -3.25 -4.16 -21.41
N TYR A 405 -2.01 -4.26 -21.90
CA TYR A 405 -1.15 -5.43 -21.76
C TYR A 405 -0.75 -5.74 -20.30
N LEU A 406 -0.90 -4.80 -19.36
CA LEU A 406 -0.64 -5.00 -17.92
C LEU A 406 -1.84 -5.57 -17.17
N THR A 407 -3.05 -5.46 -17.72
CA THR A 407 -4.28 -5.83 -17.00
C THR A 407 -4.28 -7.30 -16.61
N GLY A 408 -4.05 -8.20 -17.57
CA GLY A 408 -3.98 -9.64 -17.30
C GLY A 408 -2.94 -10.00 -16.22
N PRO A 409 -1.66 -9.61 -16.39
CA PRO A 409 -0.62 -9.89 -15.41
C PRO A 409 -0.87 -9.31 -14.01
N VAL A 410 -1.40 -8.08 -13.90
CA VAL A 410 -1.72 -7.48 -12.60
C VAL A 410 -2.82 -8.26 -11.87
N PHE A 411 -3.89 -8.67 -12.57
CA PHE A 411 -4.95 -9.45 -11.95
C PHE A 411 -4.53 -10.90 -11.66
N LEU A 412 -3.63 -11.48 -12.45
CA LEU A 412 -3.01 -12.77 -12.13
C LEU A 412 -2.14 -12.67 -10.87
N ALA A 413 -1.32 -11.62 -10.75
CA ALA A 413 -0.55 -11.33 -9.55
C ALA A 413 -1.47 -11.16 -8.33
N ALA A 414 -2.57 -10.42 -8.47
CA ALA A 414 -3.55 -10.24 -7.40
C ALA A 414 -4.15 -11.58 -6.94
N LEU A 415 -4.53 -12.44 -7.89
CA LEU A 415 -5.08 -13.76 -7.59
C LEU A 415 -4.06 -14.64 -6.85
N ILE A 416 -2.81 -14.68 -7.32
CA ILE A 416 -1.75 -15.46 -6.67
C ILE A 416 -1.53 -14.96 -5.24
N SER A 417 -1.41 -13.65 -5.03
CA SER A 417 -1.29 -13.02 -3.71
C SER A 417 -2.44 -13.42 -2.77
N LEU A 418 -3.69 -13.26 -3.21
CA LEU A 418 -4.85 -13.61 -2.38
C LEU A 418 -4.91 -15.12 -2.03
N ILE A 419 -4.46 -16.00 -2.92
CA ILE A 419 -4.38 -17.43 -2.65
C ILE A 419 -3.19 -17.76 -1.74
N SER A 420 -2.04 -17.12 -1.91
CA SER A 420 -0.82 -17.42 -1.16
C SER A 420 -0.91 -17.02 0.30
N THR A 421 -1.50 -15.87 0.61
CA THR A 421 -1.68 -15.48 2.01
C THR A 421 -2.55 -16.52 2.76
N ASN A 422 -3.56 -17.09 2.10
CA ASN A 422 -4.34 -18.18 2.69
C ASN A 422 -3.49 -19.45 2.91
N TRP A 423 -2.61 -19.81 1.98
CA TRP A 423 -1.79 -21.01 2.11
C TRP A 423 -0.79 -20.90 3.27
N GLU A 424 -0.16 -19.75 3.47
CA GLU A 424 0.73 -19.53 4.62
C GLU A 424 -0.02 -19.54 5.96
N ILE A 425 -1.22 -18.95 6.00
CA ILE A 425 -2.09 -19.01 7.19
C ILE A 425 -2.52 -20.46 7.47
N ILE A 426 -2.94 -21.21 6.45
CA ILE A 426 -3.36 -22.61 6.56
C ILE A 426 -2.19 -23.50 7.05
N MET A 427 -1.00 -23.33 6.48
CA MET A 427 0.18 -24.11 6.87
C MET A 427 0.70 -23.75 8.26
N ALA A 428 0.53 -22.49 8.70
CA ALA A 428 0.97 -22.03 10.02
C ALA A 428 -0.02 -22.32 11.16
N THR A 429 -1.32 -22.52 10.87
CA THR A 429 -2.37 -22.59 11.93
C THR A 429 -3.01 -23.96 12.14
N VAL A 430 -2.71 -24.99 11.33
CA VAL A 430 -3.32 -26.35 11.42
C VAL A 430 -4.87 -26.31 11.47
N MET A 431 -5.49 -25.20 11.07
CA MET A 431 -6.93 -25.00 11.10
C MET A 431 -7.44 -24.77 9.68
N SER A 432 -8.27 -25.74 9.25
CA SER A 432 -9.27 -25.78 8.17
C SER A 432 -9.05 -24.94 6.88
N PRO A 433 -9.23 -25.53 5.68
CA PRO A 433 -9.00 -24.89 4.37
C PRO A 433 -10.02 -23.81 3.95
N CYS A 434 -10.82 -23.28 4.87
CA CYS A 434 -11.71 -22.16 4.61
C CYS A 434 -11.23 -20.94 5.41
N PRO A 435 -11.36 -19.72 4.87
CA PRO A 435 -10.85 -18.54 5.54
C PRO A 435 -11.48 -18.45 6.93
N SER A 436 -10.66 -18.37 7.97
CA SER A 436 -11.10 -18.33 9.37
C SER A 436 -12.15 -17.23 9.61
N THR A 437 -12.11 -16.13 8.84
CA THR A 437 -13.12 -15.06 8.85
C THR A 437 -14.45 -15.48 8.25
N LEU A 438 -14.45 -16.27 7.17
CA LEU A 438 -15.65 -16.73 6.49
C LEU A 438 -16.33 -17.86 7.29
N ILE A 439 -15.53 -18.74 7.90
CA ILE A 439 -16.01 -19.73 8.87
C ILE A 439 -16.58 -19.02 10.10
N TRP A 440 -15.84 -18.08 10.70
CA TRP A 440 -16.31 -17.32 11.86
C TRP A 440 -17.58 -16.53 11.55
N PHE A 441 -17.67 -15.88 10.38
CA PHE A 441 -18.86 -15.14 9.96
C PHE A 441 -20.05 -16.06 9.69
N ILE A 442 -19.84 -17.23 9.07
CA ILE A 442 -20.87 -18.25 8.90
C ILE A 442 -21.32 -18.82 10.25
N GLN A 443 -20.40 -19.07 11.17
CA GLN A 443 -20.69 -19.57 12.52
C GLN A 443 -21.40 -18.51 13.38
N TYR A 444 -21.04 -17.23 13.24
CA TYR A 444 -21.67 -16.11 13.91
C TYR A 444 -23.09 -15.84 13.39
N LEU A 445 -23.33 -16.03 12.08
CA LEU A 445 -24.67 -15.89 11.49
C LEU A 445 -25.57 -17.12 11.71
N ALA A 446 -24.98 -18.28 12.04
CA ALA A 446 -25.70 -19.52 12.32
C ALA A 446 -26.11 -19.67 13.80
N ASN A 447 -25.57 -18.82 14.69
CA ASN A 447 -25.96 -18.67 16.09
C ASN A 447 -26.83 -17.41 16.25
#